data_AF-A0A0S8H7X7-F1
#
_entry.id   AF-A0A0S8H7X7-F1
#
_cell.length_a   1.000
_cell.length_b   1.000
_cell.length_c   1.000
_cell.angle_alpha   90.00
_cell.angle_beta   90.00
_cell.angle_gamma   90.00
#
_symmetry.space_group_name_H-M   'P 1'
#
loop_
_entity.id
_entity.type
_entity.pdbx_description
1 polymer ?
#
loop_
_entity_poly.entity_id
_entity_poly.type
_entity_poly.pdbx_seq_one_letter_code
_entity_poly.pdbx_strand_id
1 'polypeptide(L)'
;MPSDLKTEVALRALAGPIERYRSAVVTTVEEVRGYLQTHESKQGAGLSGVAAGLGQFAAGLVDFERFARVTADGASEDVGALQKVEKAFDILRVLAAGEDDLFYVKVKPGGRLRDAVAGRLAEMGRGFAAARVAGMATTGRLGSGNESGLLDPLGFERWNEGERRVAPPLLVEVDGADLHAGDLAEFLDGAVKIVLVVTGETAPAPLVRLITPSTFVLQTAGEQGLDRFSEFAGPGVAALVPEGAAEFIHDPTRGQHPWERIELLRIPEKGARHRVGGMSISQQKEELEQLLDLAEAPGAEAAVAGGAAGEGGAPAGTVASQVDKLAAWLLSQADLSNTG
;
A
#
# COMPACT_ATOMS: atom_id res chain seq x y z
N MET A 1 -14.75 -13.19 -20.52
CA MET A 1 -15.81 -12.23 -20.16
C MET A 1 -16.21 -12.24 -18.68
N PRO A 2 -16.02 -13.30 -17.86
CA PRO A 2 -16.21 -13.19 -16.39
C PRO A 2 -15.14 -12.34 -15.68
N SER A 3 -13.92 -12.30 -16.24
CA SER A 3 -12.80 -11.48 -15.75
C SER A 3 -13.13 -9.99 -15.80
N ASP A 4 -13.74 -9.53 -16.89
CA ASP A 4 -13.97 -8.11 -17.15
C ASP A 4 -14.98 -7.53 -16.15
N LEU A 5 -16.04 -8.29 -15.83
CA LEU A 5 -17.00 -7.90 -14.79
C LEU A 5 -16.35 -7.83 -13.40
N LYS A 6 -15.53 -8.81 -13.02
CA LYS A 6 -14.82 -8.79 -11.73
C LYS A 6 -13.85 -7.61 -11.64
N THR A 7 -13.17 -7.29 -12.75
CA THR A 7 -12.29 -6.12 -12.87
C THR A 7 -13.07 -4.82 -12.68
N GLU A 8 -14.23 -4.65 -13.31
CA GLU A 8 -15.09 -3.47 -13.12
C GLU A 8 -15.55 -3.31 -11.66
N VAL A 9 -15.98 -4.40 -11.03
CA VAL A 9 -16.37 -4.42 -9.61
C VAL A 9 -15.21 -4.02 -8.71
N ALA A 10 -14.02 -4.58 -8.96
CA ALA A 10 -12.82 -4.25 -8.20
C ALA A 10 -12.40 -2.78 -8.36
N LEU A 11 -12.43 -2.25 -9.59
CA LEU A 11 -12.15 -0.83 -9.85
C LEU A 11 -13.15 0.08 -9.13
N ARG A 12 -14.44 -0.30 -9.10
CA ARG A 12 -15.46 0.45 -8.36
C ARG A 12 -15.16 0.48 -6.86
N ALA A 13 -14.75 -0.64 -6.27
CA ALA A 13 -14.34 -0.69 -4.86
C ALA A 13 -13.09 0.16 -4.56
N LEU A 14 -12.22 0.37 -5.57
CA LEU A 14 -11.02 1.19 -5.46
C LEU A 14 -11.24 2.66 -5.84
N ALA A 15 -12.43 3.07 -6.31
CA ALA A 15 -12.68 4.43 -6.80
C ALA A 15 -12.33 5.52 -5.77
N GLY A 16 -12.78 5.36 -4.52
CA GLY A 16 -12.46 6.31 -3.44
C GLY A 16 -10.95 6.39 -3.13
N PRO A 17 -10.25 5.26 -2.90
CA PRO A 17 -8.80 5.24 -2.81
C PRO A 17 -8.07 5.87 -4.02
N ILE A 18 -8.50 5.61 -5.26
CA ILE A 18 -7.94 6.18 -6.49
C ILE A 18 -8.09 7.71 -6.47
N GLU A 19 -9.29 8.20 -6.16
CA GLU A 19 -9.58 9.63 -6.08
C GLU A 19 -8.69 10.31 -5.04
N ARG A 20 -8.55 9.75 -3.84
CA ARG A 20 -7.67 10.29 -2.79
C ARG A 20 -6.22 10.44 -3.27
N TYR A 21 -5.67 9.41 -3.92
CA TYR A 21 -4.31 9.48 -4.47
C TYR A 21 -4.21 10.55 -5.57
N ARG A 22 -5.15 10.57 -6.53
CA ARG A 22 -5.17 11.56 -7.60
C ARG A 22 -5.25 12.99 -7.06
N SER A 23 -6.11 13.25 -6.07
CA SER A 23 -6.22 14.57 -5.43
C SER A 23 -4.90 15.01 -4.80
N ALA A 24 -4.16 14.10 -4.16
CA ALA A 24 -2.86 14.41 -3.59
C ALA A 24 -1.81 14.75 -4.68
N VAL A 25 -1.79 13.99 -5.77
CA VAL A 25 -0.90 14.27 -6.91
C VAL A 25 -1.26 15.62 -7.55
N VAL A 26 -2.54 15.91 -7.80
CA VAL A 26 -2.99 17.19 -8.39
C VAL A 26 -2.64 18.37 -7.49
N THR A 27 -2.84 18.24 -6.17
CA THR A 27 -2.44 19.28 -5.20
C THR A 27 -0.94 19.57 -5.31
N THR A 28 -0.13 18.51 -5.38
CA THR A 28 1.32 18.64 -5.56
C THR A 28 1.67 19.31 -6.89
N VAL A 29 1.00 18.96 -7.99
CA VAL A 29 1.18 19.61 -9.31
C VAL A 29 0.95 21.11 -9.22
N GLU A 30 -0.12 21.56 -8.56
CA GLU A 30 -0.43 22.99 -8.43
C GLU A 30 0.61 23.73 -7.56
N GLU A 31 1.07 23.12 -6.47
CA GLU A 31 2.14 23.67 -5.64
C GLU A 31 3.45 23.86 -6.42
N VAL A 32 3.85 22.83 -7.19
CA VAL A 32 5.07 22.88 -8.02
C VAL A 32 4.92 23.90 -9.15
N ARG A 33 3.74 24.01 -9.77
CA ARG A 33 3.46 25.04 -10.78
C ARG A 33 3.63 26.44 -10.19
N GLY A 34 3.08 26.70 -9.01
CA GLY A 34 3.19 27.99 -8.33
C GLY A 34 4.64 28.35 -7.99
N TYR A 35 5.44 27.35 -7.60
CA TYR A 35 6.88 27.51 -7.38
C TYR A 35 7.61 27.93 -8.68
N LEU A 36 7.39 27.21 -9.78
CA LEU A 36 8.03 27.50 -11.08
C LEU A 36 7.66 28.91 -11.59
N GLN A 37 6.38 29.29 -11.52
CA GLN A 37 5.93 30.63 -11.94
C GLN A 37 6.55 31.76 -11.09
N THR A 38 6.70 31.53 -9.78
CA THR A 38 7.34 32.48 -8.88
C THR A 38 8.82 32.66 -9.23
N HIS A 39 9.49 31.57 -9.61
CA HIS A 39 10.90 31.57 -9.99
C HIS A 39 11.13 32.30 -11.32
N GLU A 40 10.33 32.01 -12.34
CA GLU A 40 10.33 32.73 -13.63
C GLU A 40 10.11 34.24 -13.45
N SER A 41 9.15 34.62 -12.61
CA SER A 41 8.86 36.03 -12.33
C SER A 41 10.03 36.75 -11.66
N LYS A 42 10.72 36.10 -10.71
CA LYS A 42 11.91 36.65 -10.04
C LYS A 42 13.08 36.80 -11.02
N GLN A 43 13.30 35.84 -11.91
CA GLN A 43 14.31 35.94 -12.95
C GLN A 43 14.02 37.12 -13.90
N GLY A 44 12.78 37.27 -14.35
CA GLY A 44 12.36 38.40 -15.19
C GLY A 44 12.55 39.76 -14.51
N ALA A 45 12.22 39.87 -13.22
CA ALA A 45 12.46 41.09 -12.44
C ALA A 45 13.97 41.39 -12.26
N GLY A 46 14.79 40.36 -12.03
CA GLY A 46 16.24 40.50 -11.96
C GLY A 46 16.86 40.99 -13.27
N LEU A 47 16.45 40.41 -14.39
CA LEU A 47 16.87 40.87 -15.73
C LEU A 47 16.44 42.31 -16.01
N SER A 48 15.23 42.70 -15.62
CA SER A 48 14.76 44.08 -15.72
C SER A 48 15.59 45.04 -14.86
N GLY A 49 15.96 44.64 -13.64
CA GLY A 49 16.84 45.42 -12.76
C GLY A 49 18.25 45.59 -13.32
N VAL A 50 18.82 44.54 -13.91
CA VAL A 50 20.13 44.59 -14.60
C VAL A 50 20.06 45.51 -15.82
N ALA A 51 19.01 45.40 -16.64
CA ALA A 51 18.81 46.28 -17.79
C ALA A 51 18.63 47.75 -17.36
N ALA A 52 17.89 48.01 -16.28
CA ALA A 52 17.72 49.35 -15.71
C ALA A 52 19.04 49.93 -15.17
N GLY A 53 19.86 49.11 -14.50
CA GLY A 53 21.16 49.52 -13.96
C GLY A 53 22.23 49.80 -15.03
N LEU A 54 22.18 49.09 -16.16
CA LEU A 54 23.09 49.30 -17.29
C LEU A 54 22.64 50.42 -18.24
N GLY A 55 21.37 50.82 -18.15
CA GLY A 55 20.80 51.93 -18.90
C GLY A 55 20.74 51.71 -20.41
N GLN A 56 20.27 52.73 -21.13
CA GLN A 56 19.99 52.67 -22.57
C GLN A 56 21.26 52.50 -23.44
N PHE A 57 22.45 52.76 -22.87
CA PHE A 57 23.74 52.61 -23.56
C PHE A 57 24.17 51.16 -23.77
N ALA A 58 23.73 50.23 -22.93
CA ALA A 58 24.07 48.81 -23.06
C ALA A 58 23.12 48.05 -24.00
N ALA A 59 21.98 48.66 -24.37
CA ALA A 59 20.97 48.05 -25.21
C ALA A 59 21.54 47.71 -26.61
N GLY A 60 21.62 46.42 -26.94
CA GLY A 60 22.14 45.92 -28.21
C GLY A 60 23.66 45.69 -28.25
N LEU A 61 24.41 46.13 -27.23
CA LEU A 61 25.85 45.88 -27.09
C LEU A 61 26.18 44.78 -26.08
N VAL A 62 25.30 44.59 -25.09
CA VAL A 62 25.43 43.58 -24.04
C VAL A 62 24.24 42.62 -24.10
N ASP A 63 24.52 41.33 -24.14
CA ASP A 63 23.53 40.29 -23.88
C ASP A 63 23.24 40.27 -22.37
N PHE A 64 22.13 40.90 -21.98
CA PHE A 64 21.73 41.04 -20.58
C PHE A 64 21.51 39.69 -19.89
N GLU A 65 21.07 38.68 -20.63
CA GLU A 65 20.84 37.34 -20.11
C GLU A 65 22.18 36.67 -19.78
N ARG A 66 23.14 36.79 -20.70
CA ARG A 66 24.50 36.27 -20.48
C ARG A 66 25.25 37.04 -19.39
N PHE A 67 25.04 38.35 -19.30
CA PHE A 67 25.65 39.20 -18.29
C PHE A 67 25.11 38.92 -16.88
N ALA A 68 23.80 38.74 -16.73
CA ALA A 68 23.19 38.36 -15.46
C ALA A 68 23.72 37.01 -14.96
N ARG A 69 23.93 36.03 -15.85
CA ARG A 69 24.51 34.71 -15.50
C ARG A 69 25.95 34.77 -14.99
N VAL A 70 26.73 35.77 -15.39
CA VAL A 70 28.14 35.94 -14.97
C VAL A 70 28.25 36.72 -13.66
N THR A 71 27.29 37.59 -13.38
CA THR A 71 27.33 38.51 -12.22
C THR A 71 26.51 38.02 -11.02
N ALA A 72 25.55 37.12 -11.24
CA ALA A 72 24.82 36.45 -10.17
C ALA A 72 25.65 35.28 -9.62
N ASP A 73 26.34 35.53 -8.51
CA ASP A 73 27.00 34.52 -7.68
C ASP A 73 25.93 33.49 -7.23
N GLY A 74 25.90 32.31 -7.87
CA GLY A 74 24.89 31.25 -7.65
C GLY A 74 24.00 30.88 -8.85
N ALA A 75 24.05 31.59 -9.98
CA ALA A 75 23.16 31.33 -11.13
C ALA A 75 23.34 29.94 -11.77
N SER A 76 24.53 29.34 -11.74
CA SER A 76 24.75 28.02 -12.34
C SER A 76 24.17 26.87 -11.51
N GLU A 77 24.10 27.02 -10.18
CA GLU A 77 23.53 26.00 -9.30
C GLU A 77 22.01 25.95 -9.40
N ASP A 78 21.39 27.11 -9.60
CA ASP A 78 19.94 27.28 -9.74
C ASP A 78 19.39 26.64 -11.02
N VAL A 79 20.12 26.69 -12.15
CA VAL A 79 19.66 26.10 -13.43
C VAL A 79 19.53 24.57 -13.35
N GLY A 80 20.51 23.89 -12.74
CA GLY A 80 20.47 22.43 -12.60
C GLY A 80 19.36 21.98 -11.66
N ALA A 81 19.14 22.72 -10.57
CA ALA A 81 18.01 22.50 -9.66
C ALA A 81 16.66 22.72 -10.36
N LEU A 82 16.52 23.82 -11.12
CA LEU A 82 15.30 24.15 -11.85
C LEU A 82 14.93 23.06 -12.87
N GLN A 83 15.89 22.59 -13.66
CA GLN A 83 15.67 21.49 -14.62
C GLN A 83 15.21 20.19 -13.94
N LYS A 84 15.70 19.90 -12.72
CA LYS A 84 15.23 18.74 -11.93
C LYS A 84 13.78 18.94 -11.48
N VAL A 85 13.41 20.16 -11.08
CA VAL A 85 12.02 20.50 -10.70
C VAL A 85 11.07 20.46 -11.89
N GLU A 86 11.48 20.94 -13.07
CA GLU A 86 10.70 20.81 -14.30
C GLU A 86 10.43 19.35 -14.66
N LYS A 87 11.45 18.49 -14.60
CA LYS A 87 11.28 17.04 -14.81
C LYS A 87 10.35 16.41 -13.77
N ALA A 88 10.48 16.80 -12.50
CA ALA A 88 9.58 16.36 -11.44
C ALA A 88 8.13 16.79 -11.71
N PHE A 89 7.93 18.03 -12.17
CA PHE A 89 6.64 18.56 -12.56
C PHE A 89 6.02 17.76 -13.71
N ASP A 90 6.79 17.43 -14.74
CA ASP A 90 6.33 16.61 -15.85
C ASP A 90 5.88 15.20 -15.40
N ILE A 91 6.64 14.55 -14.51
CA ILE A 91 6.27 13.25 -13.92
C ILE A 91 4.94 13.35 -13.18
N LEU A 92 4.78 14.36 -12.32
CA LEU A 92 3.56 14.56 -11.55
C LEU A 92 2.35 14.82 -12.47
N ARG A 93 2.54 15.57 -13.57
CA ARG A 93 1.49 15.81 -14.57
C ARG A 93 1.06 14.53 -15.29
N VAL A 94 2.02 13.70 -15.69
CA VAL A 94 1.74 12.40 -16.33
C VAL A 94 0.94 11.52 -15.37
N LEU A 95 1.32 11.46 -14.09
CA LEU A 95 0.59 10.69 -13.08
C LEU A 95 -0.81 11.25 -12.81
N ALA A 96 -0.97 12.58 -12.74
CA ALA A 96 -2.26 13.24 -12.54
C ALA A 96 -3.22 13.01 -13.71
N ALA A 97 -2.70 12.98 -14.94
CA ALA A 97 -3.48 12.73 -16.15
C ALA A 97 -3.67 11.24 -16.46
N GLY A 98 -3.05 10.34 -15.69
CA GLY A 98 -3.09 8.90 -15.94
C GLY A 98 -4.49 8.32 -15.80
N GLU A 99 -4.85 7.47 -16.75
CA GLU A 99 -6.09 6.67 -16.72
C GLU A 99 -6.02 5.57 -15.65
N ASP A 100 -7.13 4.86 -15.45
CA ASP A 100 -7.25 3.84 -14.41
C ASP A 100 -6.28 2.64 -14.62
N ASP A 101 -5.73 2.46 -15.82
CA ASP A 101 -4.69 1.48 -16.14
C ASP A 101 -3.39 1.69 -15.32
N LEU A 102 -3.16 2.90 -14.79
CA LEU A 102 -2.08 3.15 -13.84
C LEU A 102 -2.19 2.23 -12.61
N PHE A 103 -3.42 1.98 -12.15
CA PHE A 103 -3.73 1.20 -10.94
C PHE A 103 -4.00 -0.28 -11.24
N TYR A 104 -3.75 -0.75 -12.47
CA TYR A 104 -3.98 -2.13 -12.88
C TYR A 104 -2.67 -2.82 -13.27
N VAL A 105 -2.51 -4.07 -12.85
CA VAL A 105 -1.42 -4.94 -13.30
C VAL A 105 -1.91 -6.37 -13.49
N LYS A 106 -1.51 -6.98 -14.61
CA LYS A 106 -1.75 -8.40 -14.88
C LYS A 106 -0.48 -9.19 -14.66
N VAL A 107 -0.54 -10.19 -13.79
CA VAL A 107 0.55 -11.14 -13.57
C VAL A 107 0.60 -12.09 -14.78
N LYS A 108 1.80 -12.24 -15.35
CA LYS A 108 2.01 -13.21 -16.42
C LYS A 108 1.88 -14.63 -15.86
N PRO A 109 1.34 -15.61 -16.61
CA PRO A 109 1.30 -17.00 -16.17
C PRO A 109 2.70 -17.51 -15.77
N GLY A 110 2.82 -18.12 -14.59
CA GLY A 110 4.09 -18.55 -13.99
C GLY A 110 4.95 -17.40 -13.45
N GLY A 111 4.45 -16.17 -13.46
CA GLY A 111 5.12 -14.98 -12.95
C GLY A 111 4.96 -14.84 -11.44
N ARG A 112 5.85 -14.07 -10.81
CA ARG A 112 5.79 -13.80 -9.38
C ARG A 112 4.88 -12.62 -9.08
N LEU A 113 3.86 -12.85 -8.27
CA LEU A 113 2.93 -11.82 -7.78
C LEU A 113 3.69 -10.66 -7.14
N ARG A 114 4.66 -10.97 -6.27
CA ARG A 114 5.54 -9.99 -5.61
C ARG A 114 6.16 -8.98 -6.58
N ASP A 115 6.80 -9.49 -7.64
CA ASP A 115 7.58 -8.66 -8.57
C ASP A 115 6.66 -7.75 -9.40
N ALA A 116 5.48 -8.25 -9.77
CA ALA A 116 4.47 -7.47 -10.48
C ALA A 116 3.93 -6.31 -9.60
N VAL A 117 3.61 -6.59 -8.34
CA VAL A 117 3.14 -5.58 -7.38
C VAL A 117 4.24 -4.58 -7.05
N ALA A 118 5.44 -5.05 -6.72
CA ALA A 118 6.59 -4.21 -6.41
C ALA A 118 6.93 -3.27 -7.57
N GLY A 119 7.00 -3.80 -8.80
CA GLY A 119 7.26 -3.01 -9.98
C GLY A 119 6.20 -1.94 -10.21
N ARG A 120 4.91 -2.29 -10.07
CA ARG A 120 3.83 -1.34 -10.28
C ARG A 120 3.77 -0.26 -9.20
N LEU A 121 3.94 -0.63 -7.93
CA LEU A 121 4.07 0.34 -6.84
C LEU A 121 5.28 1.25 -7.05
N ALA A 122 6.42 0.72 -7.48
CA ALA A 122 7.62 1.53 -7.74
C ALA A 122 7.42 2.58 -8.85
N GLU A 123 6.72 2.21 -9.91
CA GLU A 123 6.36 3.13 -11.00
C GLU A 123 5.44 4.26 -10.50
N MET A 124 4.42 3.95 -9.68
CA MET A 124 3.60 4.99 -9.05
C MET A 124 4.39 5.81 -8.01
N GLY A 125 5.35 5.18 -7.33
CA GLY A 125 6.27 5.81 -6.39
C GLY A 125 7.16 6.89 -7.02
N ARG A 126 7.28 6.94 -8.36
CA ARG A 126 7.90 8.10 -9.05
C ARG A 126 7.23 9.41 -8.68
N GLY A 127 5.94 9.41 -8.36
CA GLY A 127 5.22 10.59 -7.87
C GLY A 127 5.80 11.11 -6.56
N PHE A 128 6.10 10.21 -5.62
CA PHE A 128 6.74 10.57 -4.35
C PHE A 128 8.19 11.03 -4.56
N ALA A 129 8.93 10.38 -5.45
CA ALA A 129 10.27 10.82 -5.83
C ALA A 129 10.25 12.26 -6.40
N ALA A 130 9.33 12.55 -7.31
CA ALA A 130 9.13 13.88 -7.88
C ALA A 130 8.71 14.92 -6.83
N ALA A 131 7.78 14.58 -5.95
CA ALA A 131 7.35 15.45 -4.85
C ALA A 131 8.50 15.78 -3.89
N ARG A 132 9.36 14.80 -3.56
CA ARG A 132 10.56 15.02 -2.74
C ARG A 132 11.55 15.97 -3.43
N VAL A 133 11.80 15.79 -4.73
CA VAL A 133 12.67 16.70 -5.51
C VAL A 133 12.14 18.13 -5.47
N ALA A 134 10.85 18.33 -5.70
CA ALA A 134 10.24 19.64 -5.60
C ALA A 134 10.33 20.23 -4.18
N GLY A 135 10.07 19.43 -3.14
CA GLY A 135 10.21 19.86 -1.74
C GLY A 135 11.64 20.21 -1.33
N MET A 136 12.64 19.52 -1.90
CA MET A 136 14.06 19.89 -1.70
C MET A 136 14.39 21.23 -2.36
N ALA A 137 13.82 21.52 -3.53
CA ALA A 137 14.02 22.79 -4.21
C ALA A 137 13.40 23.96 -3.44
N THR A 138 12.16 23.81 -2.94
CA THR A 138 11.48 24.86 -2.16
C THR A 138 12.20 25.18 -0.84
N THR A 139 12.95 24.23 -0.29
CA THR A 139 13.74 24.40 0.94
C THR A 139 15.22 24.74 0.70
N GLY A 140 15.64 24.92 -0.55
CA GLY A 140 17.03 25.23 -0.92
C GLY A 140 18.03 24.10 -0.64
N ARG A 141 17.54 22.85 -0.52
CA ARG A 141 18.35 21.66 -0.22
C ARG A 141 18.73 20.85 -1.45
N LEU A 142 18.20 21.21 -2.61
CA LEU A 142 18.49 20.51 -3.85
C LEU A 142 19.89 20.90 -4.35
N GLY A 143 20.84 19.97 -4.26
CA GLY A 143 22.22 20.21 -4.68
C GLY A 143 22.40 20.29 -6.20
N SER A 144 23.46 21.00 -6.62
CA SER A 144 23.95 21.08 -8.01
C SER A 144 24.63 19.78 -8.47
N GLY A 145 24.91 18.85 -7.54
CA GLY A 145 25.54 17.56 -7.82
C GLY A 145 24.72 16.61 -8.70
N ASN A 146 25.43 15.66 -9.33
CA ASN A 146 24.88 14.61 -10.17
C ASN A 146 24.26 13.51 -9.30
N GLU A 147 23.16 13.83 -8.62
CA GLU A 147 22.34 12.85 -7.88
C GLU A 147 21.52 12.03 -8.88
N SER A 148 22.22 11.16 -9.62
CA SER A 148 21.61 10.22 -10.55
C SER A 148 20.59 9.37 -9.81
N GLY A 149 19.38 9.30 -10.36
CA GLY A 149 18.30 8.44 -9.86
C GLY A 149 17.35 9.04 -8.81
N LEU A 150 17.39 10.36 -8.56
CA LEU A 150 16.39 11.03 -7.71
C LEU A 150 14.95 10.91 -8.23
N LEU A 151 14.77 10.73 -9.55
CA LEU A 151 13.48 10.61 -10.22
C LEU A 151 13.22 9.18 -10.75
N ASP A 152 14.06 8.22 -10.37
CA ASP A 152 13.87 6.81 -10.70
C ASP A 152 12.65 6.24 -9.95
N PRO A 153 12.09 5.09 -10.38
CA PRO A 153 11.07 4.38 -9.62
C PRO A 153 11.45 4.24 -8.15
N LEU A 154 10.51 4.58 -7.28
CA LEU A 154 10.71 4.53 -5.84
C LEU A 154 9.99 3.31 -5.28
N GLY A 155 10.75 2.24 -5.00
CA GLY A 155 10.22 1.04 -4.37
C GLY A 155 9.53 1.32 -3.03
N PHE A 156 8.54 0.49 -2.70
CA PHE A 156 7.69 0.62 -1.51
C PHE A 156 8.48 0.64 -0.20
N GLU A 157 9.57 -0.10 -0.14
CA GLU A 157 10.50 -0.16 0.99
C GLU A 157 11.15 1.20 1.29
N ARG A 158 11.21 2.10 0.31
CA ARG A 158 11.76 3.46 0.44
C ARG A 158 10.71 4.52 0.75
N TRP A 159 9.44 4.14 0.81
CA TRP A 159 8.36 5.06 1.14
C TRP A 159 8.36 5.37 2.62
N ASN A 160 8.12 6.63 2.97
CA ASN A 160 7.93 7.04 4.35
C ASN A 160 6.47 6.85 4.80
N GLU A 161 6.21 7.04 6.10
CA GLU A 161 4.87 6.88 6.69
C GLU A 161 3.81 7.76 6.02
N GLY A 162 4.15 9.01 5.68
CA GLY A 162 3.23 9.95 5.02
C GLY A 162 2.86 9.48 3.61
N GLU A 163 3.83 8.97 2.85
CA GLU A 163 3.61 8.42 1.51
C GLU A 163 2.79 7.14 1.56
N ARG A 164 3.05 6.26 2.55
CA ARG A 164 2.24 5.05 2.76
C ARG A 164 0.80 5.37 3.15
N ARG A 165 0.55 6.49 3.83
CA ARG A 165 -0.81 6.98 4.16
C ARG A 165 -1.59 7.46 2.94
N VAL A 166 -0.90 7.87 1.87
CA VAL A 166 -1.50 8.30 0.59
C VAL A 166 -1.16 7.28 -0.50
N ALA A 167 -0.89 6.03 -0.12
CA ALA A 167 -0.46 5.02 -1.07
C ALA A 167 -1.51 4.81 -2.17
N PRO A 168 -1.08 4.71 -3.44
CA PRO A 168 -1.99 4.37 -4.52
C PRO A 168 -2.55 2.96 -4.32
N PRO A 169 -3.85 2.74 -4.61
CA PRO A 169 -4.41 1.41 -4.63
C PRO A 169 -3.92 0.61 -5.85
N LEU A 170 -4.07 -0.71 -5.80
CA LEU A 170 -3.66 -1.58 -6.89
C LEU A 170 -4.68 -2.70 -7.13
N LEU A 171 -5.10 -2.84 -8.38
CA LEU A 171 -5.84 -3.97 -8.91
C LEU A 171 -4.87 -4.93 -9.59
N VAL A 172 -4.89 -6.20 -9.18
CA VAL A 172 -4.02 -7.24 -9.73
C VAL A 172 -4.85 -8.36 -10.31
N GLU A 173 -4.69 -8.66 -11.60
CA GLU A 173 -5.21 -9.89 -12.20
C GLU A 173 -4.15 -10.98 -12.11
N VAL A 174 -4.50 -12.13 -11.54
CA VAL A 174 -3.56 -13.23 -11.29
C VAL A 174 -4.26 -14.58 -11.47
N ASP A 175 -3.53 -15.55 -12.00
CA ASP A 175 -4.01 -16.94 -12.03
C ASP A 175 -3.96 -17.54 -10.62
N GLY A 176 -4.97 -18.33 -10.25
CA GLY A 176 -5.08 -18.93 -8.94
C GLY A 176 -3.94 -19.91 -8.62
N ALA A 177 -3.27 -20.46 -9.64
CA ALA A 177 -2.06 -21.25 -9.47
C ALA A 177 -0.80 -20.39 -9.22
N ASP A 178 -0.80 -19.12 -9.60
CA ASP A 178 0.30 -18.18 -9.35
C ASP A 178 0.05 -17.31 -8.10
N LEU A 179 -1.07 -17.53 -7.41
CA LEU A 179 -1.45 -16.79 -6.21
C LEU A 179 -0.67 -17.27 -4.98
N HIS A 180 0.48 -16.65 -4.76
CA HIS A 180 1.24 -16.77 -3.52
C HIS A 180 1.00 -15.56 -2.62
N ALA A 181 -0.16 -15.53 -1.96
CA ALA A 181 -0.62 -14.34 -1.23
C ALA A 181 0.34 -13.86 -0.12
N GLY A 182 1.09 -14.76 0.52
CA GLY A 182 2.08 -14.40 1.54
C GLY A 182 3.13 -13.40 1.07
N ASP A 183 3.42 -13.36 -0.23
CA ASP A 183 4.34 -12.40 -0.83
C ASP A 183 3.83 -10.94 -0.76
N LEU A 184 2.54 -10.74 -0.50
CA LEU A 184 1.95 -9.40 -0.40
C LEU A 184 2.14 -8.76 0.97
N ALA A 185 2.54 -9.53 1.99
CA ALA A 185 2.59 -9.06 3.37
C ALA A 185 3.47 -7.81 3.55
N GLU A 186 4.55 -7.70 2.78
CA GLU A 186 5.47 -6.55 2.85
C GLU A 186 4.86 -5.23 2.35
N PHE A 187 3.81 -5.29 1.53
CA PHE A 187 3.15 -4.11 0.97
C PHE A 187 1.96 -3.62 1.81
N LEU A 188 1.51 -4.41 2.79
CA LEU A 188 0.30 -4.11 3.58
C LEU A 188 0.61 -3.20 4.76
N ASP A 189 0.98 -1.95 4.46
CA ASP A 189 1.26 -0.90 5.43
C ASP A 189 0.63 0.44 5.01
N GLY A 190 0.41 1.34 5.97
CA GLY A 190 -0.23 2.63 5.77
C GLY A 190 -1.69 2.50 5.32
N ALA A 191 -1.99 3.00 4.12
CA ALA A 191 -3.32 2.96 3.51
C ALA A 191 -3.35 2.14 2.21
N VAL A 192 -2.35 1.29 1.97
CA VAL A 192 -2.26 0.47 0.75
C VAL A 192 -3.49 -0.43 0.62
N LYS A 193 -4.14 -0.38 -0.54
CA LYS A 193 -5.26 -1.24 -0.91
C LYS A 193 -4.88 -2.09 -2.10
N ILE A 194 -4.93 -3.41 -1.95
CA ILE A 194 -4.69 -4.36 -3.05
C ILE A 194 -5.95 -5.18 -3.27
N VAL A 195 -6.48 -5.19 -4.49
CA VAL A 195 -7.59 -6.07 -4.88
C VAL A 195 -7.07 -7.06 -5.92
N LEU A 196 -7.31 -8.34 -5.69
CA LEU A 196 -6.91 -9.43 -6.56
C LEU A 196 -8.13 -9.94 -7.33
N VAL A 197 -8.06 -9.96 -8.66
CA VAL A 197 -8.99 -10.72 -9.50
C VAL A 197 -8.33 -12.05 -9.81
N VAL A 198 -8.82 -13.10 -9.16
CA VAL A 198 -8.23 -14.43 -9.28
C VAL A 198 -8.96 -15.21 -10.38
N THR A 199 -8.22 -15.62 -11.41
CA THR A 199 -8.72 -16.46 -12.49
C THR A 199 -8.28 -17.90 -12.30
N GLY A 200 -9.09 -18.88 -12.70
CA GLY A 200 -8.71 -20.29 -12.58
C GLY A 200 -8.84 -20.85 -11.15
N GLU A 201 -8.34 -22.07 -10.94
CA GLU A 201 -8.41 -22.78 -9.65
C GLU A 201 -7.41 -22.19 -8.66
N THR A 202 -7.80 -22.04 -7.39
CA THR A 202 -6.95 -21.51 -6.31
C THR A 202 -7.10 -22.34 -5.04
N ALA A 203 -6.19 -22.13 -4.08
CA ALA A 203 -6.29 -22.76 -2.76
C ALA A 203 -7.62 -22.37 -2.07
N PRO A 204 -8.11 -23.13 -1.08
CA PRO A 204 -9.36 -22.81 -0.41
C PRO A 204 -9.35 -21.47 0.34
N ALA A 205 -8.23 -21.09 0.97
CA ALA A 205 -8.13 -19.88 1.79
C ALA A 205 -6.81 -19.12 1.56
N PRO A 206 -6.46 -18.72 0.32
CA PRO A 206 -5.16 -18.17 -0.02
C PRO A 206 -4.78 -16.93 0.80
N LEU A 207 -5.76 -16.12 1.23
CA LEU A 207 -5.47 -14.89 1.99
C LEU A 207 -5.32 -15.08 3.49
N VAL A 208 -5.53 -16.29 4.04
CA VAL A 208 -5.53 -16.52 5.50
C VAL A 208 -4.23 -16.07 6.16
N ARG A 209 -3.10 -16.22 5.48
CA ARG A 209 -1.77 -15.84 5.98
C ARG A 209 -1.52 -14.34 6.05
N LEU A 210 -2.40 -13.53 5.46
CA LEU A 210 -2.34 -12.06 5.52
C LEU A 210 -3.17 -11.48 6.68
N ILE A 211 -3.89 -12.34 7.42
CA ILE A 211 -4.64 -11.91 8.61
C ILE A 211 -3.65 -11.44 9.67
N THR A 212 -3.68 -10.13 9.92
CA THR A 212 -2.86 -9.46 10.92
C THR A 212 -3.71 -8.41 11.63
N PRO A 213 -3.38 -7.99 12.87
CA PRO A 213 -4.26 -7.15 13.68
C PRO A 213 -4.70 -5.82 13.07
N SER A 214 -3.94 -5.28 12.11
CA SER A 214 -4.18 -3.96 11.48
C SER A 214 -4.66 -4.02 10.03
N THR A 215 -4.72 -5.20 9.43
CA THR A 215 -4.96 -5.36 7.99
C THR A 215 -6.36 -5.88 7.75
N PHE A 216 -7.12 -5.21 6.89
CA PHE A 216 -8.41 -5.73 6.43
C PHE A 216 -8.19 -6.79 5.36
N VAL A 217 -8.72 -8.00 5.55
CA VAL A 217 -8.59 -9.10 4.59
C VAL A 217 -9.97 -9.54 4.15
N LEU A 218 -10.20 -9.59 2.84
CA LEU A 218 -11.47 -10.02 2.26
C LEU A 218 -11.23 -11.09 1.21
N GLN A 219 -11.91 -12.22 1.33
CA GLN A 219 -11.97 -13.23 0.28
C GLN A 219 -13.44 -13.48 -0.04
N THR A 220 -13.84 -13.25 -1.29
CA THR A 220 -15.26 -13.32 -1.70
C THR A 220 -15.38 -13.76 -3.16
N ALA A 221 -16.45 -14.45 -3.52
CA ALA A 221 -16.73 -14.79 -4.91
C ALA A 221 -17.46 -13.65 -5.66
N GLY A 222 -18.02 -12.68 -4.93
CA GLY A 222 -18.85 -11.60 -5.46
C GLY A 222 -18.52 -10.22 -4.86
N GLU A 223 -19.53 -9.35 -4.71
CA GLU A 223 -19.32 -7.97 -4.25
C GLU A 223 -19.39 -7.81 -2.71
N GLN A 224 -19.81 -8.86 -1.99
CA GLN A 224 -20.06 -8.79 -0.55
C GLN A 224 -18.79 -8.41 0.22
N GLY A 225 -18.85 -7.33 1.01
CA GLY A 225 -17.76 -6.83 1.85
C GLY A 225 -16.81 -5.85 1.17
N LEU A 226 -16.94 -5.60 -0.14
CA LEU A 226 -16.10 -4.62 -0.85
C LEU A 226 -16.37 -3.18 -0.42
N ASP A 227 -17.60 -2.88 -0.01
CA ASP A 227 -18.00 -1.62 0.62
C ASP A 227 -17.17 -1.36 1.88
N ARG A 228 -17.18 -2.31 2.83
CA ARG A 228 -16.41 -2.22 4.08
C ARG A 228 -14.91 -2.15 3.83
N PHE A 229 -14.42 -2.91 2.84
CA PHE A 229 -13.02 -2.87 2.42
C PHE A 229 -12.59 -1.48 1.93
N SER A 230 -13.45 -0.83 1.14
CA SER A 230 -13.19 0.48 0.55
C SER A 230 -13.16 1.60 1.60
N GLU A 231 -14.03 1.50 2.62
CA GLU A 231 -14.16 2.47 3.71
C GLU A 231 -13.05 2.35 4.76
N PHE A 232 -12.49 1.15 4.95
CA PHE A 232 -11.43 0.94 5.95
C PHE A 232 -10.21 1.83 5.67
N ALA A 233 -9.77 2.60 6.66
CA ALA A 233 -8.69 3.58 6.49
C ALA A 233 -7.28 2.97 6.40
N GLY A 234 -7.07 1.78 6.98
CA GLY A 234 -5.77 1.12 7.04
C GLY A 234 -5.45 0.24 5.83
N PRO A 235 -4.38 -0.56 5.91
CA PRO A 235 -3.97 -1.43 4.82
C PRO A 235 -5.00 -2.53 4.60
N GLY A 236 -5.21 -2.93 3.35
CA GLY A 236 -6.17 -3.96 3.03
C GLY A 236 -5.82 -4.75 1.79
N VAL A 237 -6.14 -6.03 1.85
CA VAL A 237 -6.13 -6.94 0.70
C VAL A 237 -7.50 -7.58 0.51
N ALA A 238 -8.01 -7.56 -0.72
CA ALA A 238 -9.22 -8.27 -1.10
C ALA A 238 -8.93 -9.22 -2.27
N ALA A 239 -9.62 -10.36 -2.35
CA ALA A 239 -9.58 -11.25 -3.51
C ALA A 239 -10.98 -11.66 -3.97
N LEU A 240 -11.24 -11.43 -5.26
CA LEU A 240 -12.39 -11.95 -5.99
C LEU A 240 -12.09 -13.35 -6.52
N VAL A 241 -12.27 -14.35 -5.67
CA VAL A 241 -11.91 -15.74 -5.91
C VAL A 241 -12.94 -16.48 -6.80
N PRO A 242 -12.55 -17.59 -7.46
CA PRO A 242 -13.53 -18.50 -8.07
C PRO A 242 -14.46 -19.13 -7.03
N GLU A 243 -15.61 -19.64 -7.49
CA GLU A 243 -16.49 -20.45 -6.64
C GLU A 243 -15.75 -21.70 -6.14
N GLY A 244 -15.95 -22.04 -4.86
CA GLY A 244 -15.32 -23.21 -4.22
C GLY A 244 -14.11 -22.87 -3.34
N ALA A 245 -13.68 -21.61 -3.29
CA ALA A 245 -12.86 -21.09 -2.20
C ALA A 245 -13.73 -20.70 -1.00
N ALA A 246 -13.12 -20.53 0.16
CA ALA A 246 -13.76 -19.96 1.34
C ALA A 246 -14.11 -18.49 1.09
N GLU A 247 -15.16 -18.01 1.74
CA GLU A 247 -15.54 -16.60 1.72
C GLU A 247 -15.54 -16.11 3.16
N PHE A 248 -14.75 -15.07 3.44
CA PHE A 248 -14.58 -14.53 4.77
C PHE A 248 -14.15 -13.06 4.75
N ILE A 249 -14.40 -12.39 5.86
CA ILE A 249 -13.98 -11.01 6.12
C ILE A 249 -13.21 -10.99 7.43
N HIS A 250 -11.97 -10.49 7.41
CA HIS A 250 -11.25 -10.06 8.60
C HIS A 250 -11.29 -8.53 8.66
N ASP A 251 -11.99 -8.00 9.66
CA ASP A 251 -12.16 -6.57 9.90
C ASP A 251 -11.51 -6.17 11.25
N PRO A 252 -10.36 -5.48 11.21
CA PRO A 252 -9.65 -5.01 12.40
C PRO A 252 -10.50 -4.19 13.38
N THR A 253 -11.58 -3.56 12.93
CA THR A 253 -12.36 -2.60 13.71
C THR A 253 -13.42 -3.27 14.60
N ARG A 254 -13.74 -4.55 14.37
CA ARG A 254 -14.89 -5.22 15.03
C ARG A 254 -14.64 -5.70 16.45
N GLY A 255 -13.39 -5.86 16.87
CA GLY A 255 -13.08 -6.46 18.17
C GLY A 255 -11.61 -6.38 18.52
N GLN A 256 -11.24 -6.97 19.65
CA GLN A 256 -9.84 -7.08 20.08
C GLN A 256 -9.23 -8.43 19.71
N HIS A 257 -10.08 -9.46 19.60
CA HIS A 257 -9.65 -10.83 19.36
C HIS A 257 -9.88 -11.28 17.92
N PRO A 258 -9.08 -12.23 17.38
CA PRO A 258 -9.23 -12.72 16.01
C PRO A 258 -10.64 -13.19 15.67
N TRP A 259 -11.27 -14.00 16.52
CA TRP A 259 -12.62 -14.54 16.30
C TRP A 259 -13.73 -13.48 16.28
N GLU A 260 -13.51 -12.30 16.87
CA GLU A 260 -14.46 -11.16 16.81
C GLU A 260 -14.32 -10.37 15.51
N ARG A 261 -13.13 -10.45 14.91
CA ARG A 261 -12.75 -9.74 13.68
C ARG A 261 -13.02 -10.55 12.42
N ILE A 262 -13.12 -11.87 12.54
CA ILE A 262 -13.38 -12.78 11.42
C ILE A 262 -14.86 -13.10 11.32
N GLU A 263 -15.41 -12.86 10.14
CA GLU A 263 -16.75 -13.23 9.75
C GLU A 263 -16.64 -14.27 8.62
N LEU A 264 -17.00 -15.53 8.93
CA LEU A 264 -17.04 -16.61 7.94
C LEU A 264 -18.38 -16.55 7.19
N LEU A 265 -18.31 -16.34 5.88
CA LEU A 265 -19.49 -16.26 5.00
C LEU A 265 -19.78 -17.62 4.36
N ARG A 266 -18.72 -18.32 3.92
CA ARG A 266 -18.82 -19.63 3.29
C ARG A 266 -17.57 -20.45 3.53
N ILE A 267 -17.76 -21.71 3.87
CA ILE A 267 -16.69 -22.72 3.92
C ILE A 267 -16.93 -23.70 2.76
N PRO A 268 -15.90 -24.07 1.99
CA PRO A 268 -16.07 -25.02 0.91
C PRO A 268 -16.34 -26.43 1.45
N GLU A 269 -17.48 -27.03 1.08
CA GLU A 269 -17.89 -28.38 1.49
C GLU A 269 -16.88 -29.48 1.10
N LYS A 270 -16.18 -29.22 -0.01
CA LYS A 270 -15.18 -30.10 -0.58
C LYS A 270 -13.86 -29.36 -0.47
N GLY A 271 -13.07 -29.67 0.56
CA GLY A 271 -11.72 -29.15 0.72
C GLY A 271 -10.79 -29.50 -0.46
N ALA A 272 -9.52 -29.11 -0.38
CA ALA A 272 -8.54 -29.29 -1.45
C ALA A 272 -8.53 -30.71 -2.04
N ARG A 273 -8.80 -30.82 -3.35
CA ARG A 273 -8.92 -32.11 -4.08
C ARG A 273 -7.66 -32.45 -4.85
N HIS A 274 -6.96 -31.45 -5.36
CA HIS A 274 -5.75 -31.60 -6.16
C HIS A 274 -4.73 -30.54 -5.76
N ARG A 275 -3.50 -30.68 -6.26
CA ARG A 275 -2.44 -29.68 -6.05
C ARG A 275 -2.70 -28.48 -6.95
N VAL A 276 -2.53 -27.28 -6.40
CA VAL A 276 -2.71 -26.01 -7.11
C VAL A 276 -1.48 -25.16 -6.83
N GLY A 277 -0.90 -24.53 -7.85
CA GLY A 277 0.20 -23.57 -7.66
C GLY A 277 1.43 -24.10 -6.92
N GLY A 278 1.79 -25.36 -7.13
CA GLY A 278 2.90 -26.00 -6.39
C GLY A 278 2.60 -26.31 -4.92
N MET A 279 1.45 -25.89 -4.38
CA MET A 279 1.00 -26.25 -3.04
C MET A 279 0.48 -27.68 -2.97
N SER A 280 0.97 -28.41 -1.98
CA SER A 280 0.44 -29.73 -1.64
C SER A 280 -0.99 -29.63 -1.10
N ILE A 281 -1.75 -30.71 -1.21
CA ILE A 281 -3.10 -30.81 -0.64
C ILE A 281 -3.06 -30.58 0.88
N SER A 282 -1.99 -31.02 1.55
CA SER A 282 -1.83 -30.82 3.00
C SER A 282 -1.71 -29.33 3.36
N GLN A 283 -0.90 -28.58 2.61
CA GLN A 283 -0.73 -27.13 2.84
C GLN A 283 -2.05 -26.38 2.59
N GLN A 284 -2.78 -26.75 1.55
CA GLN A 284 -4.08 -26.14 1.27
C GLN A 284 -5.13 -26.44 2.35
N LYS A 285 -5.05 -27.62 2.99
CA LYS A 285 -5.90 -27.96 4.15
C LYS A 285 -5.49 -27.18 5.39
N GLU A 286 -4.20 -27.08 5.66
CA GLU A 286 -3.64 -26.31 6.77
C GLU A 286 -4.07 -24.84 6.71
N GLU A 287 -4.09 -24.23 5.52
CA GLU A 287 -4.59 -22.85 5.35
C GLU A 287 -6.08 -22.73 5.67
N LEU A 288 -6.88 -23.73 5.29
CA LEU A 288 -8.31 -23.74 5.63
C LEU A 288 -8.53 -23.97 7.13
N GLU A 289 -7.78 -24.90 7.74
CA GLU A 289 -7.81 -25.16 9.18
C GLU A 289 -7.40 -23.92 9.97
N GLN A 290 -6.33 -23.23 9.55
CA GLN A 290 -5.91 -21.95 10.15
C GLN A 290 -7.03 -20.91 10.14
N LEU A 291 -7.80 -20.81 9.05
CA LEU A 291 -8.92 -19.86 8.97
C LEU A 291 -10.02 -20.21 9.99
N LEU A 292 -10.32 -21.51 10.14
CA LEU A 292 -11.33 -21.99 11.07
C LEU A 292 -10.88 -21.76 12.52
N ASP A 293 -9.63 -22.09 12.85
CA ASP A 293 -9.05 -21.89 14.18
C ASP A 293 -9.05 -20.42 14.59
N LEU A 294 -8.74 -19.50 13.66
CA LEU A 294 -8.76 -18.07 13.92
C LEU A 294 -10.18 -17.52 14.14
N ALA A 295 -11.19 -18.13 13.51
CA ALA A 295 -12.59 -17.75 13.65
C ALA A 295 -13.24 -18.35 14.92
N GLU A 296 -12.62 -19.36 15.53
CA GLU A 296 -13.18 -20.03 16.69
C GLU A 296 -12.92 -19.25 17.99
N ALA A 297 -14.00 -19.00 18.75
CA ALA A 297 -13.88 -18.39 20.07
C ALA A 297 -13.39 -19.42 21.10
N PRO A 298 -12.36 -19.10 21.90
CA PRO A 298 -11.86 -20.03 22.92
C PRO A 298 -12.95 -20.35 23.94
N GLY A 299 -13.27 -21.63 24.10
CA GLY A 299 -14.27 -22.11 25.05
C GLY A 299 -15.71 -22.24 24.49
N ALA A 300 -15.92 -22.03 23.18
CA ALA A 300 -17.21 -22.30 22.55
C ALA A 300 -17.67 -23.76 22.75
N GLU A 301 -16.76 -24.75 22.66
CA GLU A 301 -17.06 -26.16 22.99
C GLU A 301 -17.41 -26.39 24.47
N ALA A 302 -16.79 -25.65 25.39
CA ALA A 302 -17.05 -25.77 26.83
C ALA A 302 -18.42 -25.20 27.23
N ALA A 303 -18.91 -24.18 26.51
CA ALA A 303 -20.23 -23.60 26.73
C ALA A 303 -21.36 -24.54 26.25
N VAL A 304 -21.15 -25.31 25.18
CA VAL A 304 -22.14 -26.28 24.68
C VAL A 304 -22.17 -27.55 25.55
N ALA A 305 -21.03 -27.99 26.09
CA ALA A 305 -20.97 -29.10 27.05
C ALA A 305 -21.46 -28.75 28.46
N GLY A 306 -21.52 -27.46 28.82
CA GLY A 306 -21.97 -26.95 30.12
C GLY A 306 -23.48 -26.81 30.29
N GLY A 307 -24.29 -27.11 29.27
CA GLY A 307 -25.74 -26.91 29.25
C GLY A 307 -26.58 -27.73 30.24
N ALA A 308 -25.95 -28.50 31.13
CA ALA A 308 -26.65 -29.25 32.17
C ALA A 308 -25.86 -29.34 33.48
N ALA A 309 -25.50 -28.22 34.09
CA ALA A 309 -25.37 -28.12 35.56
C ALA A 309 -25.18 -26.67 36.04
N GLY A 310 -26.17 -26.17 36.77
CA GLY A 310 -25.94 -25.43 38.02
C GLY A 310 -25.68 -23.93 37.92
N GLU A 311 -26.68 -23.15 38.34
CA GLU A 311 -26.52 -21.80 38.88
C GLU A 311 -25.40 -21.77 39.93
N GLY A 312 -24.39 -20.92 39.70
CA GLY A 312 -23.32 -20.63 40.65
C GLY A 312 -22.46 -19.49 40.12
N GLY A 313 -22.62 -18.29 40.69
CA GLY A 313 -21.94 -17.08 40.23
C GLY A 313 -20.42 -17.23 40.15
N ALA A 314 -19.86 -16.82 39.00
CA ALA A 314 -18.42 -16.74 38.80
C ALA A 314 -17.85 -15.46 39.46
N PRO A 315 -16.72 -15.52 40.18
CA PRO A 315 -16.01 -14.32 40.58
C PRO A 315 -15.17 -13.78 39.41
N ALA A 316 -15.12 -12.46 39.28
CA ALA A 316 -14.21 -11.76 38.38
C ALA A 316 -12.75 -11.99 38.83
N GLY A 317 -11.93 -12.66 38.00
CA GLY A 317 -10.50 -12.86 38.29
C GLY A 317 -9.72 -13.82 37.38
N THR A 318 -10.33 -14.43 36.38
CA THR A 318 -9.75 -15.56 35.65
C THR A 318 -8.62 -15.20 34.68
N VAL A 319 -8.63 -14.01 34.06
CA VAL A 319 -7.61 -13.63 33.06
C VAL A 319 -6.25 -13.37 33.70
N ALA A 320 -6.19 -12.69 34.85
CA ALA A 320 -4.96 -12.50 35.62
C ALA A 320 -4.37 -13.86 36.04
N SER A 321 -5.22 -14.79 36.48
CA SER A 321 -4.77 -16.13 36.90
C SER A 321 -4.20 -16.98 35.78
N GLN A 322 -4.59 -16.76 34.51
CA GLN A 322 -4.04 -17.48 33.37
C GLN A 322 -2.69 -16.91 32.94
N VAL A 323 -2.54 -15.59 32.95
CA VAL A 323 -1.25 -14.92 32.70
C VAL A 323 -0.23 -15.30 33.78
N ASP A 324 -0.65 -15.35 35.05
CA ASP A 324 0.21 -15.77 36.17
C ASP A 324 0.64 -17.25 36.05
N LYS A 325 -0.25 -18.13 35.57
CA LYS A 325 0.08 -19.54 35.31
C LYS A 325 1.05 -19.69 34.15
N LEU A 326 0.91 -18.89 33.10
CA LEU A 326 1.82 -18.92 31.95
C LEU A 326 3.21 -18.38 32.32
N ALA A 327 3.26 -17.31 33.11
CA ALA A 327 4.49 -16.76 33.66
C ALA A 327 5.19 -17.76 34.59
N ALA A 328 4.46 -18.42 35.49
CA ALA A 328 5.00 -19.44 36.38
C ALA A 328 5.52 -20.67 35.60
N TRP A 329 4.83 -21.08 34.52
CA TRP A 329 5.27 -22.17 33.66
C TRP A 329 6.54 -21.81 32.89
N LEU A 330 6.61 -20.60 32.30
CA LEU A 330 7.81 -20.12 31.60
C LEU A 330 9.03 -20.01 32.54
N LEU A 331 8.83 -19.53 33.77
CA LEU A 331 9.86 -19.47 34.80
C LEU A 331 10.29 -20.88 35.26
N SER A 332 9.40 -21.87 35.23
CA SER A 332 9.75 -23.27 35.54
C SER A 332 10.54 -23.97 34.42
N GLN A 333 10.42 -23.49 33.17
CA GLN A 333 11.17 -24.00 32.02
C GLN A 333 12.54 -23.33 31.88
N ALA A 334 12.66 -22.07 32.31
CA ALA A 334 13.93 -21.38 32.43
C ALA A 334 14.64 -21.84 33.71
N ASP A 335 15.31 -22.99 33.66
CA ASP A 335 16.16 -23.49 34.75
C ASP A 335 17.35 -22.54 35.00
N LEU A 336 17.11 -21.46 35.75
CA LEU A 336 18.11 -20.48 36.19
C LEU A 336 18.87 -20.96 37.45
N SER A 337 18.85 -22.25 37.74
CA SER A 337 19.50 -22.84 38.91
C SER A 337 21.02 -23.04 38.75
N ASN A 338 21.64 -22.57 37.65
CA ASN A 338 23.07 -22.81 37.42
C ASN A 338 23.85 -21.59 36.89
N THR A 339 23.70 -20.45 37.56
CA THR A 339 24.71 -19.37 37.51
C THR A 339 25.08 -18.96 38.94
N GLY A 340 25.92 -19.79 39.57
CA GLY A 340 26.74 -19.45 40.72
C GLY A 340 28.20 -19.43 40.31
#